data_AF-A0A7V9NRI3-F1
#
_entry.id   AF-A0A7V9NRI3-F1
#
_cell.length_a   1.000
_cell.length_b   1.000
_cell.length_c   1.000
_cell.angle_alpha   90.00
_cell.angle_beta   90.00
_cell.angle_gamma   90.00
#
_symmetry.space_group_name_H-M   'P 1'
#
loop_
_entity.id
_entity.type
_entity.pdbx_description
1 polymer ?
#
loop_
_entity_poly.entity_id
_entity_poly.type
_entity_poly.pdbx_seq_one_letter_code
_entity_poly.pdbx_strand_id
1 'polypeptide(L)' 'ARHLRPFKSAAEREAGLFEQIVLPLLKQRNPAARKQAADTLAQLGDLGEALRSALVRQAVRNITG' A
#
# COMPACT_ATOMS: atom_id res chain seq x y z
N ALA A 1 -21.48 -7.43 6.33
CA ALA A 1 -20.47 -7.97 5.38
C ALA A 1 -19.20 -8.42 6.14
N ARG A 2 -19.17 -9.66 6.69
CA ARG A 2 -18.01 -10.16 7.46
C ARG A 2 -16.83 -10.61 6.58
N HIS A 3 -17.11 -11.05 5.36
CA HIS A 3 -16.13 -11.55 4.39
C HIS A 3 -15.20 -10.46 3.83
N LEU A 4 -15.58 -9.18 3.88
CA LEU A 4 -14.74 -8.07 3.41
C LEU A 4 -13.76 -7.55 4.48
N ARG A 5 -13.97 -7.93 5.74
CA ARG A 5 -13.17 -7.43 6.86
C ARG A 5 -11.67 -7.72 6.71
N PRO A 6 -11.22 -8.92 6.29
CA PRO A 6 -9.80 -9.20 6.08
C PRO A 6 -9.16 -8.30 5.01
N PHE A 7 -9.89 -8.00 3.92
CA PHE A 7 -9.42 -7.12 2.85
C PHE A 7 -9.23 -5.69 3.35
N LYS A 8 -10.20 -5.18 4.13
CA LYS A 8 -10.09 -3.87 4.75
C LYS A 8 -8.87 -3.80 5.69
N SER A 9 -8.69 -4.79 6.56
CA SER A 9 -7.54 -4.83 7.47
C SER A 9 -6.20 -5.02 6.75
N ALA A 10 -6.18 -5.65 5.58
CA ALA A 10 -4.98 -5.70 4.74
C ALA A 10 -4.64 -4.31 4.17
N ALA A 11 -5.64 -3.60 3.64
CA ALA A 11 -5.47 -2.23 3.13
C ALA A 11 -5.02 -1.24 4.22
N GLU A 12 -5.58 -1.32 5.43
CA GLU A 12 -5.18 -0.48 6.56
C GLU A 12 -3.70 -0.72 6.95
N ARG A 13 -3.25 -1.99 6.94
CA ARG A 13 -1.85 -2.32 7.23
C ARG A 13 -0.90 -1.79 6.15
N GLU A 14 -1.28 -1.93 4.88
CA GLU A 14 -0.49 -1.40 3.76
C GLU A 14 -0.37 0.13 3.82
N ALA A 15 -1.49 0.83 4.08
CA ALA A 15 -1.49 2.27 4.28
C ALA A 15 -0.60 2.70 5.47
N GLY A 16 -0.61 1.95 6.58
CA GLY A 16 0.27 2.21 7.72
C GLY A 16 1.76 2.05 7.39
N LEU A 17 2.12 1.09 6.53
CA LEU A 17 3.50 0.95 6.05
C LEU A 17 3.90 2.14 5.17
N PHE A 18 3.02 2.58 4.28
CA PHE A 18 3.27 3.75 3.43
C PHE A 18 3.39 5.03 4.25
N GLU A 19 2.55 5.19 5.28
CA GLU A 19 2.60 6.31 6.20
C GLU A 19 3.97 6.40 6.88
N GLN A 20 4.52 5.28 7.38
CA GLN A 20 5.85 5.26 7.99
C GLN A 20 6.96 5.74 7.05
N ILE A 21 6.85 5.44 5.75
CA ILE A 21 7.81 5.86 4.72
C ILE A 21 7.74 7.37 4.48
N VAL A 22 6.54 7.95 4.39
CA VAL A 22 6.37 9.37 4.04
C VAL A 22 6.36 10.31 5.24
N LEU A 23 6.22 9.79 6.47
CA LEU A 23 6.20 10.56 7.70
C LEU A 23 7.42 11.51 7.85
N PRO A 24 8.67 11.10 7.53
CA PRO A 24 9.83 12.00 7.56
C PRO A 24 9.70 13.19 6.60
N LEU A 25 9.15 12.99 5.40
CA LEU A 25 8.93 14.06 4.42
C LEU A 25 7.88 15.04 4.93
N LEU A 26 6.77 14.53 5.46
CA LEU A 26 5.69 15.36 6.02
C LEU A 26 6.17 16.20 7.22
N LYS A 27 7.10 15.68 8.03
CA LYS A 27 7.72 16.39 9.16
C LYS A 27 8.56 17.61 8.74
N GLN A 28 9.00 17.71 7.48
CA GLN A 28 9.74 18.88 6.99
C GLN A 28 8.85 20.12 6.79
N ARG A 29 7.51 19.95 6.77
CA ARG A 29 6.49 21.02 6.78
C ARG A 29 6.63 22.08 5.68
N ASN A 30 7.24 21.75 4.54
CA ASN A 30 7.32 22.63 3.38
C ASN A 30 6.51 22.08 2.18
N PRO A 31 6.10 22.93 1.22
CA PRO A 31 5.27 22.50 0.09
C PRO A 31 5.94 21.45 -0.81
N ALA A 32 7.26 21.53 -1.02
CA ALA A 32 7.99 20.60 -1.86
C ALA A 32 7.99 19.18 -1.26
N ALA A 33 8.23 19.04 0.04
CA ALA A 33 8.22 17.77 0.75
C ALA A 33 6.81 17.15 0.80
N ARG A 34 5.75 17.97 0.87
CA ARG A 34 4.36 17.48 0.74
C ARG A 34 4.07 16.92 -0.65
N LYS A 35 4.53 17.61 -1.70
CA LYS A 35 4.42 17.11 -3.08
C LYS A 35 5.17 15.80 -3.24
N GLN A 36 6.42 15.75 -2.78
CA GLN A 36 7.23 14.53 -2.82
C GLN A 36 6.58 13.37 -2.06
N ALA A 37 5.98 13.62 -0.89
CA ALA A 37 5.23 12.62 -0.14
C ALA A 37 4.03 12.09 -0.93
N ALA A 38 3.26 12.97 -1.58
CA ALA A 38 2.12 12.56 -2.42
C ALA A 38 2.56 11.74 -3.63
N ASP A 39 3.61 12.17 -4.33
CA ASP A 39 4.17 11.46 -5.48
C ASP A 39 4.70 10.07 -5.05
N THR A 40 5.34 9.98 -3.88
CA THR A 40 5.80 8.72 -3.29
C THR A 40 4.64 7.80 -2.95
N LEU A 41 3.56 8.31 -2.35
CA LEU A 41 2.37 7.52 -2.03
C LEU A 41 1.70 6.96 -3.29
N ALA A 42 1.65 7.73 -4.38
CA ALA A 42 1.11 7.25 -5.65
C ALA A 42 1.93 6.07 -6.19
N GLN A 43 3.26 6.20 -6.23
CA GLN A 43 4.14 5.12 -6.69
C GLN A 43 4.07 3.88 -5.81
N LEU A 44 4.01 4.05 -4.48
CA LEU A 44 3.85 2.95 -3.53
C LEU A 44 2.50 2.23 -3.72
N GLY A 45 1.44 2.98 -4.02
CA GLY A 45 0.12 2.43 -4.37
C GLY A 45 0.18 1.53 -5.59
N ASP A 46 0.78 2.02 -6.69
CA ASP A 46 0.90 1.27 -7.95
C ASP A 46 1.73 -0.02 -7.76
N LEU A 47 2.87 0.08 -7.06
CA LEU A 47 3.72 -1.07 -6.75
C LEU A 47 3.01 -2.07 -5.83
N GLY A 48 2.25 -1.57 -4.84
CA GLY A 48 1.47 -2.39 -3.91
C GLY A 48 0.36 -3.16 -4.61
N GLU A 49 -0.34 -2.54 -5.57
CA GLU A 49 -1.34 -3.21 -6.39
C GLU A 49 -0.73 -4.36 -7.20
N ALA A 50 0.39 -4.10 -7.87
CA ALA A 50 1.11 -5.11 -8.64
C ALA A 50 1.56 -6.29 -7.76
N LEU A 51 2.12 -6.00 -6.59
CA LEU A 51 2.53 -7.01 -5.61
C LEU A 51 1.35 -7.86 -5.13
N ARG A 52 0.23 -7.23 -4.76
CA ARG A 52 -0.98 -7.93 -4.32
C ARG A 52 -1.50 -8.85 -5.41
N SER A 53 -1.57 -8.37 -6.65
CA SER A 53 -1.99 -9.17 -7.80
C SER A 53 -1.10 -10.40 -7.98
N ALA A 54 0.23 -10.22 -7.89
CA ALA A 54 1.19 -11.32 -8.00
C ALA A 54 1.03 -12.37 -6.89
N LEU A 55 0.89 -11.94 -5.64
CA LEU A 55 0.71 -12.83 -4.48
C LEU A 55 -0.60 -13.62 -4.55
N VAL A 56 -1.70 -12.97 -4.95
CA VAL A 56 -2.99 -13.65 -5.15
C VAL A 56 -2.89 -14.67 -6.27
N ARG A 57 -2.31 -14.31 -7.42
CA ARG A 57 -2.10 -15.25 -8.54
C ARG A 57 -1.28 -16.46 -8.12
N GLN A 58 -0.23 -16.25 -7.31
CA GLN A 58 0.57 -17.35 -6.77
C GLN A 58 -0.24 -18.26 -5.84
N ALA A 59 -1.02 -17.69 -4.92
CA ALA A 59 -1.87 -18.47 -4.02
C ALA A 59 -2.93 -19.28 -4.78
N VAL A 60 -3.55 -18.69 -5.82
CA VAL A 60 -4.55 -19.38 -6.66
C VAL A 60 -3.92 -20.54 -7.45
N ARG A 61 -2.72 -20.35 -8.01
CA ARG A 61 -1.99 -21.44 -8.67
C ARG A 61 -1.75 -22.62 -7.72
N ASN A 62 -1.43 -22.36 -6.45
CA ASN A 62 -1.22 -23.41 -5.46
C ASN A 62 -2.50 -24.15 -5.07
N ILE A 63 -3.68 -23.52 -5.20
CA ILE A 63 -4.97 -24.17 -4.91
C ILE A 63 -5.36 -25.17 -6.01
N THR A 64 -4.99 -24.87 -7.25
CA THR A 64 -5.35 -25.65 -8.44
C THR A 64 -4.25 -26.61 -8.89
N GLY A 65 -3.24 -26.83 -8.03
CA GLY A 65 -2.06 -27.66 -8.29
C GLY A 65 -2.37 -28.94 -9.05
#